data_AF-A0A6J4T864-F1
#
_entry.id   AF-A0A6J4T864-F1
#
_cell.length_a   1.000
_cell.length_b   1.000
_cell.length_c   1.000
_cell.angle_alpha   90.00
_cell.angle_beta   90.00
_cell.angle_gamma   90.00
#
_symmetry.space_group_name_H-M   'P 1'
#
loop_
_entity.id
_entity.type
_entity.pdbx_description
1 polymer ?
#
loop_
_entity_poly.entity_id
_entity_poly.type
_entity_poly.pdbx_seq_one_letter_code
_entity_poly.pdbx_strand_id
1 'polypeptide(L)'
;HPFPRHDHRSFRPDGWIESGRSRLDRVRPIAERHGLTPLQLACAWDLAQPPVACVAPTLIQEPGDAAKRVEDKRAELAAVPAQPVLSPDEIAEIRSIGENRGSMALKGAAPQHDGPEQPDRWSVSDRLAEVAVRWDIEPGRDLIQGPVAPSPVGER
;
A
#
# COMPACT_ATOMS: atom_id res chain seq x y z
N HIS A 1 1.83 2.79 20.04
CA HIS A 1 2.07 1.34 20.08
C HIS A 1 3.58 1.11 20.24
N PRO A 2 4.06 0.44 21.29
CA PRO A 2 5.50 0.19 21.46
C PRO A 2 5.96 -0.91 20.50
N PHE A 3 6.96 -0.62 19.68
CA PHE A 3 7.57 -1.61 18.78
C PHE A 3 8.75 -2.33 19.45
N PRO A 4 8.96 -3.62 19.19
CA PRO A 4 10.20 -4.31 19.58
C PRO A 4 11.45 -3.62 19.02
N ARG A 5 12.59 -3.75 19.71
CA ARG A 5 13.86 -3.09 19.37
C ARG A 5 14.31 -3.29 17.91
N HIS A 6 14.03 -4.45 17.33
CA HIS A 6 14.47 -4.82 15.98
C HIS A 6 13.33 -4.77 14.95
N ASP A 7 12.21 -4.14 15.29
CA ASP A 7 11.08 -4.02 14.40
C ASP A 7 11.31 -2.91 13.37
N HIS A 8 11.39 -3.29 12.10
CA HIS A 8 11.61 -2.35 10.99
C HIS A 8 10.49 -1.30 10.85
N ARG A 9 9.31 -1.53 11.44
CA ARG A 9 8.22 -0.55 11.48
C ARG A 9 8.58 0.70 12.28
N SER A 10 9.59 0.62 13.15
CA SER A 10 10.13 1.77 13.90
C SER A 10 10.80 2.83 13.01
N PHE A 11 11.18 2.50 11.77
CA PHE A 11 11.76 3.46 10.81
C PHE A 11 10.70 4.19 9.95
N ARG A 12 9.41 3.92 10.17
CA ARG A 12 8.33 4.59 9.45
C ARG A 12 8.16 6.02 9.98
N PRO A 13 7.76 6.99 9.12
CA PRO A 13 7.52 8.36 9.55
C PRO A 13 6.47 8.47 10.65
N ASP A 14 6.57 9.49 11.50
CA ASP A 14 5.54 9.77 12.52
C ASP A 14 4.14 9.89 11.89
N GLY A 15 3.12 9.39 12.61
CA GLY A 15 1.72 9.45 12.17
C GLY A 15 1.30 8.40 11.13
N TRP A 16 2.21 7.51 10.70
CA TRP A 16 1.89 6.50 9.67
C TRP A 16 0.78 5.53 10.09
N ILE A 17 0.69 5.19 11.39
CA ILE A 17 -0.32 4.29 11.94
C ILE A 17 -1.69 4.97 11.85
N GLU A 18 -1.78 6.20 12.35
CA GLU A 18 -3.01 6.99 12.40
C GLU A 18 -3.53 7.27 10.98
N SER A 19 -2.63 7.64 10.06
CA SER A 19 -2.97 7.81 8.65
C SER A 19 -3.48 6.52 8.02
N GLY A 20 -2.80 5.40 8.26
CA GLY A 20 -3.23 4.08 7.80
C GLY A 20 -4.61 3.69 8.34
N ARG A 21 -4.84 3.91 9.64
CA ARG A 21 -6.13 3.63 10.28
C ARG A 21 -7.25 4.49 9.71
N SER A 22 -7.02 5.77 9.48
CA SER A 22 -8.00 6.67 8.86
C SER A 22 -8.41 6.18 7.46
N ARG A 23 -7.46 5.67 6.67
CA ARG A 23 -7.77 5.05 5.37
C ARG A 23 -8.59 3.77 5.53
N LEU A 24 -8.22 2.90 6.48
CA LEU A 24 -8.96 1.66 6.75
C LEU A 24 -10.40 1.95 7.19
N ASP A 25 -10.63 3.00 7.97
CA ASP A 25 -11.98 3.39 8.40
C ASP A 25 -12.83 3.91 7.25
N ARG A 26 -12.23 4.54 6.23
CA ARG A 26 -12.93 4.94 4.99
C ARG A 26 -13.29 3.73 4.12
N VAL A 27 -12.48 2.68 4.12
CA VAL A 27 -12.73 1.45 3.34
C VAL A 27 -13.74 0.54 4.04
N ARG A 28 -13.84 0.59 5.36
CA ARG A 28 -14.69 -0.30 6.18
C ARG A 28 -16.16 -0.39 5.74
N PRO A 29 -16.87 0.69 5.40
CA PRO A 29 -18.26 0.61 4.96
C PRO A 29 -18.45 -0.22 3.69
N ILE A 30 -17.43 -0.30 2.83
CA ILE A 30 -17.46 -1.14 1.62
C ILE A 30 -17.44 -2.62 2.03
N ALA A 31 -16.57 -3.01 2.96
CA ALA A 31 -16.52 -4.36 3.51
C ALA A 31 -17.88 -4.76 4.12
N GLU A 32 -18.46 -3.88 4.92
CA GLU A 32 -19.72 -4.11 5.65
C GLU A 32 -20.91 -4.38 4.72
N ARG A 33 -21.02 -3.65 3.59
CA ARG A 33 -22.08 -3.88 2.59
C ARG A 33 -22.05 -5.29 2.00
N HIS A 34 -20.88 -5.89 1.92
CA HIS A 34 -20.67 -7.23 1.36
C HIS A 34 -20.53 -8.32 2.44
N GLY A 35 -20.64 -7.95 3.72
CA GLY A 35 -20.40 -8.88 4.83
C GLY A 35 -18.97 -9.43 4.89
N LEU A 36 -18.01 -8.71 4.29
CA LEU A 36 -16.61 -9.14 4.21
C LEU A 36 -15.83 -8.65 5.43
N THR A 37 -14.93 -9.50 5.91
CA THR A 37 -13.90 -9.04 6.84
C THR A 37 -12.86 -8.18 6.13
N PRO A 38 -12.02 -7.40 6.86
CA PRO A 38 -10.94 -6.63 6.24
C PRO A 38 -9.96 -7.49 5.42
N LEU A 39 -9.65 -8.71 5.88
CA LEU A 39 -8.81 -9.66 5.14
C LEU A 39 -9.49 -10.05 3.84
N GLN A 40 -10.76 -10.43 3.90
CA GLN A 40 -11.50 -10.87 2.73
C GLN A 40 -11.70 -9.76 1.71
N LEU A 41 -11.97 -8.53 2.16
CA LEU A 41 -12.05 -7.37 1.28
C LEU A 41 -10.72 -7.12 0.56
N ALA A 42 -9.58 -7.21 1.25
CA ALA A 42 -8.27 -7.06 0.63
C ALA A 42 -8.05 -8.11 -0.48
N CYS A 43 -8.35 -9.38 -0.20
CA CYS A 43 -8.26 -10.45 -1.19
C CYS A 43 -9.23 -10.26 -2.36
N ALA A 44 -10.48 -9.85 -2.09
CA ALA A 44 -11.50 -9.61 -3.12
C ALA A 44 -11.11 -8.44 -4.03
N TRP A 45 -10.51 -7.38 -3.49
CA TRP A 45 -10.05 -6.24 -4.28
C TRP A 45 -8.88 -6.60 -5.20
N ASP A 46 -7.91 -7.38 -4.70
CA ASP A 46 -6.80 -7.89 -5.53
C ASP A 46 -7.32 -8.79 -6.66
N LEU A 47 -8.22 -9.75 -6.35
CA LEU A 47 -8.82 -10.65 -7.34
C LEU A 47 -9.73 -9.94 -8.35
N ALA A 48 -10.23 -8.75 -8.02
CA ALA A 48 -11.02 -7.95 -8.95
C ALA A 48 -10.17 -7.26 -10.04
N GLN A 49 -8.84 -7.27 -9.92
CA GLN A 49 -7.96 -6.70 -10.94
C GLN A 49 -7.79 -7.70 -12.11
N PRO A 50 -8.03 -7.29 -13.37
CA PRO A 50 -7.95 -8.19 -14.53
C PRO A 50 -6.66 -9.05 -14.66
N PRO A 51 -5.45 -8.54 -14.34
CA PRO A 51 -4.22 -9.35 -14.46
C PRO A 51 -3.98 -10.31 -13.29
N VAL A 52 -4.79 -10.31 -12.24
CA VAL A 52 -4.56 -11.09 -11.01
C VAL A 52 -5.31 -12.41 -11.08
N ALA A 53 -4.57 -13.51 -11.16
CA ALA A 53 -5.14 -14.86 -11.18
C ALA A 53 -5.30 -15.49 -9.79
N CYS A 54 -4.52 -15.05 -8.80
CA CYS A 54 -4.56 -15.58 -7.44
C CYS A 54 -4.05 -14.57 -6.41
N VAL A 55 -4.45 -14.79 -5.15
CA VAL A 55 -3.95 -14.07 -3.98
C VAL A 55 -3.45 -15.05 -2.94
N ALA A 56 -2.27 -14.76 -2.38
CA ALA A 56 -1.65 -15.54 -1.32
C ALA A 56 -1.14 -14.57 -0.22
N PRO A 57 -2.01 -14.12 0.70
CA PRO A 57 -1.62 -13.19 1.74
C PRO A 57 -0.67 -13.86 2.75
N THR A 58 0.30 -13.11 3.23
CA THR A 58 1.14 -13.55 4.35
C THR A 58 0.32 -13.52 5.65
N LEU A 59 0.09 -14.69 6.25
CA LEU A 59 -0.62 -14.80 7.51
C LEU A 59 0.37 -14.80 8.67
N ILE A 60 0.32 -13.76 9.50
CA ILE A 60 1.16 -13.60 10.69
C ILE A 60 0.26 -13.59 11.92
N GLN A 61 0.56 -14.36 12.96
CA GLN A 61 -0.06 -14.20 14.28
C GLN A 61 0.81 -13.27 15.11
N GLU A 62 0.24 -12.13 15.46
CA GLU A 62 0.88 -11.16 16.36
C GLU A 62 1.02 -11.78 17.77
N PRO A 63 1.98 -11.31 18.58
CA PRO A 63 2.10 -11.75 19.97
C PRO A 63 0.92 -11.25 20.82
N GLY A 64 0.57 -12.04 21.85
CA GLY A 64 -0.44 -11.70 22.86
C GLY A 64 -1.74 -12.49 22.73
N ASP A 65 -2.45 -12.66 23.86
CA ASP A 65 -3.60 -13.56 23.97
C ASP A 65 -4.82 -13.10 23.14
N ALA A 66 -4.89 -11.81 22.82
CA ALA A 66 -5.94 -11.24 21.98
C ALA A 66 -5.64 -11.37 20.47
N ALA A 67 -4.46 -11.87 20.09
CA ALA A 67 -4.09 -11.99 18.69
C ALA A 67 -4.87 -13.12 18.01
N LYS A 68 -5.50 -12.79 16.87
CA LYS A 68 -6.18 -13.79 16.05
C LYS A 68 -5.21 -14.87 15.60
N ARG A 69 -5.58 -16.13 15.79
CA ARG A 69 -4.73 -17.27 15.46
C ARG A 69 -4.49 -17.38 13.95
N VAL A 70 -3.34 -17.92 13.54
CA VAL A 70 -3.10 -18.19 12.11
C VAL A 70 -4.17 -19.13 11.54
N GLU A 71 -4.62 -20.12 12.30
CA GLU A 71 -5.65 -21.06 11.83
C GLU A 71 -6.98 -20.35 11.54
N ASP A 72 -7.39 -19.40 12.37
CA ASP A 72 -8.62 -18.63 12.16
C ASP A 72 -8.50 -17.73 10.92
N LYS A 73 -7.31 -17.16 10.68
CA LYS A 73 -7.03 -16.38 9.46
C LYS A 73 -7.04 -17.24 8.21
N ARG A 74 -6.59 -18.50 8.30
CA ARG A 74 -6.68 -19.47 7.19
C ARG A 74 -8.13 -19.83 6.88
N ALA A 75 -8.96 -20.05 7.90
CA ALA A 75 -10.39 -20.31 7.73
C ALA A 75 -11.11 -19.09 7.10
N GLU A 76 -10.78 -17.89 7.57
CA GLU A 76 -11.29 -16.63 7.01
C GLU A 76 -10.88 -16.43 5.54
N LEU A 77 -9.63 -16.71 5.20
CA LEU A 77 -9.12 -16.67 3.82
C LEU A 77 -9.82 -17.69 2.92
N ALA A 78 -10.07 -18.91 3.42
CA ALA A 78 -10.80 -19.93 2.68
C ALA A 78 -12.26 -19.54 2.38
N ALA A 79 -12.82 -18.60 3.15
CA ALA A 79 -14.16 -18.08 2.96
C ALA A 79 -14.23 -16.84 2.05
N VAL A 80 -13.12 -16.43 1.42
CA VAL A 80 -13.14 -15.36 0.40
C VAL A 80 -14.03 -15.78 -0.78
N PRO A 81 -14.92 -14.91 -1.28
CA PRO A 81 -15.73 -15.22 -2.45
C PRO A 81 -14.88 -15.58 -3.67
N ALA A 82 -15.21 -16.69 -4.33
CA ALA A 82 -14.50 -17.14 -5.52
C ALA A 82 -14.81 -16.31 -6.78
N GLN A 83 -15.91 -15.56 -6.75
CA GLN A 83 -16.33 -14.67 -7.83
C GLN A 83 -16.14 -13.21 -7.41
N PRO A 84 -15.88 -12.29 -8.35
CA PRO A 84 -15.83 -10.85 -8.05
C PRO A 84 -17.15 -10.38 -7.45
N VAL A 85 -17.09 -9.73 -6.28
CA VAL A 85 -18.26 -9.18 -5.57
C VAL A 85 -18.29 -7.66 -5.55
N LEU A 86 -17.15 -7.01 -5.78
CA LEU A 86 -17.04 -5.54 -5.78
C LEU A 86 -17.46 -4.97 -7.13
N SER A 87 -18.22 -3.89 -7.09
CA SER A 87 -18.56 -3.12 -8.28
C SER A 87 -17.36 -2.32 -8.82
N PRO A 88 -17.36 -1.91 -10.09
CA PRO A 88 -16.33 -1.02 -10.64
C PRO A 88 -16.15 0.27 -9.83
N ASP A 89 -17.24 0.84 -9.33
CA ASP A 89 -17.22 2.07 -8.53
C ASP A 89 -16.54 1.85 -7.18
N GLU A 90 -16.81 0.72 -6.51
CA GLU A 90 -16.15 0.36 -5.24
C GLU A 90 -14.66 0.09 -5.44
N ILE A 91 -14.28 -0.54 -6.55
CA ILE A 91 -12.86 -0.74 -6.91
C ILE A 91 -12.16 0.61 -7.09
N ALA A 92 -12.80 1.55 -7.78
CA ALA A 92 -12.29 2.90 -7.98
C ALA A 92 -12.22 3.70 -6.67
N GLU A 93 -13.21 3.55 -5.79
CA GLU A 93 -13.23 4.19 -4.47
C GLU A 93 -12.07 3.70 -3.59
N ILE A 94 -11.89 2.37 -3.49
CA ILE A 94 -10.77 1.78 -2.73
C ILE A 94 -9.43 2.26 -3.30
N ARG A 95 -9.28 2.30 -4.63
CA ARG A 95 -8.08 2.84 -5.29
C ARG A 95 -7.82 4.29 -4.90
N SER A 96 -8.85 5.14 -4.91
CA SER A 96 -8.72 6.55 -4.52
C SER A 96 -8.35 6.73 -3.05
N ILE A 97 -8.90 5.92 -2.14
CA ILE A 97 -8.54 5.94 -0.71
C ILE A 97 -7.08 5.48 -0.50
N GLY A 98 -6.66 4.46 -1.26
CA GLY A 98 -5.34 3.86 -1.18
C GLY A 98 -4.23 4.66 -1.85
N GLU A 99 -4.56 5.65 -2.68
CA GLU A 99 -3.61 6.45 -3.46
C GLU A 99 -2.46 6.99 -2.60
N ASN A 100 -1.24 6.69 -3.04
CA ASN A 100 0.00 6.96 -2.31
C ASN A 100 1.11 7.51 -3.21
N ARG A 101 0.80 7.91 -4.45
CA ARG A 101 1.74 8.55 -5.37
C ARG A 101 2.44 9.73 -4.70
N GLY A 102 3.76 9.79 -4.86
CA GLY A 102 4.61 10.82 -4.26
C GLY A 102 4.80 10.72 -2.74
N SER A 103 4.33 9.65 -2.08
CA SER A 103 4.48 9.51 -0.62
C SER A 103 5.93 9.27 -0.15
N MET A 104 6.81 8.79 -1.03
CA MET A 104 8.21 8.53 -0.74
C MET A 104 9.08 8.89 -1.93
N ALA A 105 10.36 9.19 -1.67
CA ALA A 105 11.37 9.18 -2.71
C ALA A 105 11.50 7.74 -3.24
N LEU A 106 11.31 7.57 -4.56
CA LEU A 106 11.44 6.26 -5.19
C LEU A 106 12.90 5.82 -5.20
N LYS A 107 13.09 4.51 -5.02
CA LYS A 107 14.37 3.88 -5.28
C LYS A 107 14.53 3.70 -6.79
N GLY A 108 15.74 3.94 -7.28
CA GLY A 108 16.14 3.70 -8.65
C GLY A 108 16.38 4.97 -9.46
N ALA A 109 15.94 4.95 -10.72
CA ALA A 109 16.08 6.08 -11.63
C ALA A 109 15.20 7.24 -11.16
N ALA A 110 15.83 8.35 -10.76
CA ALA A 110 15.14 9.50 -10.22
C ALA A 110 15.47 10.77 -11.03
N PRO A 111 14.47 11.56 -11.45
CA PRO A 111 14.72 12.83 -12.15
C PRO A 111 15.50 13.84 -11.31
N GLN A 112 15.45 13.69 -9.98
CA GLN A 112 16.11 14.57 -9.01
C GLN A 112 17.54 14.15 -8.68
N HIS A 113 18.03 13.02 -9.23
CA HIS A 113 19.41 12.58 -9.00
C HIS A 113 20.36 13.19 -10.02
N ASP A 114 21.37 13.87 -9.49
CA ASP A 114 22.52 14.38 -10.25
C ASP A 114 23.81 13.75 -9.70
N GLY A 115 24.79 13.52 -10.57
CA GLY A 115 26.06 12.88 -10.24
C GLY A 115 26.10 11.36 -10.47
N PRO A 116 27.17 10.69 -9.99
CA PRO A 116 27.42 9.28 -10.29
C PRO A 116 26.34 8.36 -9.72
N GLU A 117 26.18 7.19 -10.35
CA GLU A 117 25.25 6.17 -9.90
C GLU A 117 25.60 5.66 -8.50
N GLN A 118 24.57 5.41 -7.69
CA GLN A 118 24.65 4.85 -6.35
C GLN A 118 23.66 3.69 -6.20
N PRO A 119 23.83 2.81 -5.19
CA PRO A 119 22.82 1.81 -4.86
C PRO A 119 21.45 2.47 -4.67
N ASP A 120 20.43 1.91 -5.32
CA ASP A 120 19.05 2.41 -5.31
C ASP A 120 18.88 3.87 -5.81
N ARG A 121 19.86 4.46 -6.51
CA ARG A 121 19.76 5.85 -6.99
C ARG A 121 20.65 6.16 -8.21
N TRP A 122 20.04 6.52 -9.33
CA TRP A 122 20.73 6.97 -10.55
C TRP A 122 19.83 7.91 -11.37
N SER A 123 20.38 8.58 -12.39
CA SER A 123 19.60 9.49 -13.26
C SER A 123 18.74 8.72 -14.26
N VAL A 124 17.64 9.32 -14.71
CA VAL A 124 16.81 8.75 -15.80
C VAL A 124 17.57 8.87 -17.12
N SER A 125 18.02 7.75 -17.69
CA SER A 125 18.67 7.72 -19.00
C SER A 125 17.65 7.77 -20.16
N ASP A 126 18.12 8.04 -21.38
CA ASP A 126 17.26 8.10 -22.58
C ASP A 126 16.45 6.82 -22.78
N ARG A 127 17.09 5.65 -22.59
CA ARG A 127 16.40 4.35 -22.64
C ARG A 127 15.30 4.25 -21.60
N LEU A 128 15.51 4.77 -20.39
CA LEU A 128 14.50 4.74 -19.34
C LEU A 128 13.36 5.73 -19.63
N ALA A 129 13.66 6.87 -20.26
CA ALA A 129 12.66 7.80 -20.74
C ALA A 129 11.77 7.18 -21.84
N GLU A 130 12.34 6.42 -22.79
CA GLU A 130 11.58 5.67 -23.79
C GLU A 130 10.66 4.62 -23.16
N VAL A 131 11.15 3.91 -22.13
CA VAL A 131 10.34 2.96 -21.37
C VAL A 131 9.21 3.69 -20.64
N ALA A 132 9.48 4.86 -20.05
CA ALA A 132 8.47 5.65 -19.37
C ALA A 132 7.32 6.05 -20.31
N VAL A 133 7.64 6.48 -21.54
CA VAL A 133 6.64 6.79 -22.58
C VAL A 133 5.77 5.57 -22.90
N ARG A 134 6.37 4.39 -23.05
CA ARG A 134 5.63 3.15 -23.35
C ARG A 134 4.56 2.83 -22.29
N TRP A 135 4.78 3.23 -21.05
CA TRP A 135 3.89 2.95 -19.92
C TRP A 135 3.12 4.19 -19.42
N ASP A 136 3.13 5.28 -20.19
CA ASP A 136 2.46 6.55 -19.85
C ASP A 136 2.90 7.13 -18.49
N ILE A 137 4.20 6.96 -18.17
CA ILE A 137 4.83 7.52 -16.98
C ILE A 137 5.55 8.81 -17.39
N GLU A 138 5.24 9.91 -16.73
CA GLU A 138 5.98 11.17 -16.86
C GLU A 138 6.98 11.28 -15.70
N PRO A 139 8.30 11.06 -15.92
CA PRO A 139 9.25 10.96 -14.83
C PRO A 139 9.23 12.16 -13.87
N GLY A 140 9.19 13.38 -14.41
CA GLY A 140 9.17 14.62 -13.63
C GLY A 140 7.90 14.85 -12.80
N ARG A 141 6.81 14.11 -13.08
CA ARG A 141 5.52 14.20 -12.38
C ARG A 141 5.25 12.99 -11.49
N ASP A 142 5.59 11.79 -11.97
CA ASP A 142 5.17 10.52 -11.39
C ASP A 142 6.26 9.85 -10.55
N LEU A 143 7.54 10.17 -10.81
CA LEU A 143 8.68 9.59 -10.09
C LEU A 143 9.29 10.55 -9.05
N ILE A 144 8.63 11.68 -8.81
CA ILE A 144 9.04 12.66 -7.79
C ILE A 144 8.25 12.45 -6.50
N GLN A 145 8.92 12.62 -5.35
CA GLN A 145 8.23 12.73 -4.08
C GLN A 145 7.43 14.03 -4.06
N GLY A 146 6.17 13.97 -3.60
CA GLY A 146 5.37 15.15 -3.34
C GLY A 146 5.90 15.94 -2.15
N PRO A 147 5.47 17.20 -1.95
CA PRO A 147 5.84 17.97 -0.76
C PRO A 147 5.46 17.18 0.50
N VAL A 148 6.42 17.01 1.41
CA VAL A 148 6.17 16.41 2.72
C VAL A 148 5.24 17.36 3.46
N ALA A 149 4.02 16.91 3.78
CA ALA A 149 3.14 17.67 4.65
C ALA A 149 3.87 17.93 5.98
N PRO A 150 3.87 19.16 6.52
CA PRO A 150 4.58 19.46 7.76
C PRO A 150 4.08 18.52 8.86
N SER A 151 5.01 17.87 9.56
CA SER A 151 4.68 17.10 10.76
C SER A 151 3.94 18.02 11.72
N PRO A 152 2.80 17.60 12.31
CA PRO A 152 2.19 18.33 13.41
C PRO A 152 3.07 18.13 14.65
N VAL A 153 4.16 18.89 14.73
CA VAL A 153 4.97 18.97 15.95
C VAL A 153 4.30 19.98 16.86
N GLY A 154 3.47 19.48 17.78
CA GLY A 154 3.17 20.14 19.05
C GLY A 154 4.13 19.61 20.11
N GLU A 155 5.08 20.46 20.49
CA GLU A 155 5.94 20.48 21.68
C GLU A 155 5.87 19.29 22.65
N ARG A 156 7.02 18.61 22.83
CA ARG A 156 7.32 17.82 24.03
C ARG A 156 8.04 18.70 25.04
#